data_AF-A0A7S3USN7-F1
#
_entry.id   AF-A0A7S3USN7-F1
#
_cell.length_a   1.000
_cell.length_b   1.000
_cell.length_c   1.000
_cell.angle_alpha   90.00
_cell.angle_beta   90.00
_cell.angle_gamma   90.00
#
_symmetry.space_group_name_H-M   'P 1'
#
loop_
_entity.id
_entity.type
_entity.pdbx_description
1 polymer ?
#
loop_
_entity_poly.entity_id
_entity_poly.type
_entity_poly.pdbx_seq_one_letter_code
_entity_poly.pdbx_strand_id
1 'polypeptide(L)'
;MVVGGSIGGLAAAVSLRKAGAKVKVFEANQTRLGGGSGLGIDSVSIGVLKGLGVDLDGLYSEEMVPMPMEKYLDRNGRYLYQREDLPLFSCYWQDVYNMLMEQLPEKAVIFDREVVEMACGAADESGGGSVALTFQDGDRIRGDLAVGADGVLSPVRRAAFGPRRLRFSGYSAWRGAVGAEDVEPDVFDRFRDAYPHLGTCHYYELGNQSHSTFFELGGRFLNWNVFLRSDEPMAEEGKVSLIPDDERLSKLKEDTKDLISPEFFAMISSTKRPYLHDIYDADPAKTFVNEHKDVVLVGDAAHPTTPHALRGANMALQDG
;
A
#
# COMPACT_ATOMS: atom_id res chain seq x y z
N MET A 1 4.98 -12.41 -17.61
CA MET A 1 5.70 -11.21 -17.13
C MET A 1 4.83 -10.54 -16.07
N VAL A 2 5.41 -9.97 -15.03
CA VAL A 2 4.68 -9.16 -14.04
C VAL A 2 5.29 -7.77 -14.07
N VAL A 3 4.45 -6.73 -14.14
CA VAL A 3 4.87 -5.32 -14.14
C VAL A 3 4.42 -4.70 -12.82
N GLY A 4 5.37 -4.20 -12.03
CA GLY A 4 5.18 -3.79 -10.64
C GLY A 4 5.66 -4.88 -9.68
N GLY A 5 6.62 -4.53 -8.83
CA GLY A 5 7.28 -5.42 -7.88
C GLY A 5 6.89 -5.19 -6.43
N SER A 6 5.74 -4.57 -6.17
CA SER A 6 5.16 -4.47 -4.81
C SER A 6 4.41 -5.77 -4.43
N ILE A 7 3.81 -5.83 -3.24
CA ILE A 7 3.22 -7.03 -2.64
C ILE A 7 2.26 -7.81 -3.57
N GLY A 8 1.39 -7.13 -4.33
CA GLY A 8 0.47 -7.81 -5.26
C GLY A 8 1.17 -8.41 -6.47
N GLY A 9 2.18 -7.72 -7.00
CA GLY A 9 3.00 -8.24 -8.11
C GLY A 9 3.89 -9.39 -7.67
N LEU A 10 4.47 -9.31 -6.47
CA LEU A 10 5.26 -10.40 -5.90
C LEU A 10 4.39 -11.62 -5.59
N ALA A 11 3.21 -11.44 -5.00
CA ALA A 11 2.24 -12.52 -4.79
C ALA A 11 1.89 -13.23 -6.12
N ALA A 12 1.50 -12.45 -7.14
CA ALA A 12 1.22 -12.98 -8.47
C ALA A 12 2.42 -13.74 -9.08
N ALA A 13 3.63 -13.22 -8.88
CA ALA A 13 4.84 -13.86 -9.37
C ALA A 13 5.11 -15.20 -8.68
N VAL A 14 4.93 -15.28 -7.36
CA VAL A 14 5.09 -16.52 -6.58
C VAL A 14 4.05 -17.54 -7.01
N SER A 15 2.77 -17.15 -7.09
CA SER A 15 1.67 -18.00 -7.54
C SER A 15 1.91 -18.59 -8.92
N LEU A 16 2.23 -17.75 -9.91
CA LEU A 16 2.48 -18.19 -11.29
C LEU A 16 3.68 -19.14 -11.37
N ARG A 17 4.74 -18.90 -10.58
CA ARG A 17 5.90 -19.81 -10.53
C ARG A 17 5.54 -21.16 -9.90
N LYS A 18 4.74 -21.17 -8.83
CA LYS A 18 4.23 -22.42 -8.24
C LYS A 18 3.36 -23.21 -9.22
N ALA A 19 2.65 -22.52 -10.11
CA ALA A 19 1.93 -23.13 -11.23
C ALA A 19 2.84 -23.60 -12.40
N GLY A 20 4.16 -23.44 -12.29
CA GLY A 20 5.14 -23.89 -13.28
C GLY A 20 5.52 -22.85 -14.34
N ALA A 21 5.03 -21.62 -14.25
CA ALA A 21 5.35 -20.57 -15.21
C ALA A 21 6.78 -20.01 -15.04
N LYS A 22 7.39 -19.59 -16.15
CA LYS A 22 8.65 -18.82 -16.14
C LYS A 22 8.33 -17.34 -15.96
N VAL A 23 8.51 -16.84 -14.73
CA VAL A 23 8.14 -15.46 -14.38
C VAL A 23 9.36 -14.58 -14.22
N LYS A 24 9.26 -13.37 -14.78
CA LYS A 24 10.09 -12.20 -14.46
C LYS A 24 9.16 -11.07 -13.99
N VAL A 25 9.59 -10.38 -12.94
CA VAL A 25 8.96 -9.18 -12.40
C VAL A 25 9.79 -7.97 -12.80
N PHE A 26 9.16 -6.93 -13.31
CA PHE A 26 9.79 -5.68 -13.69
C PHE A 26 9.32 -4.58 -12.74
N GLU A 27 10.26 -3.94 -12.04
CA GLU A 27 10.00 -2.90 -11.05
C GLU A 27 10.61 -1.57 -11.51
N ALA A 28 9.83 -0.49 -11.45
CA ALA A 28 10.25 0.83 -11.89
C ALA A 28 11.29 1.46 -10.95
N ASN A 29 11.22 1.15 -9.65
CA ASN A 29 12.22 1.63 -8.69
C ASN A 29 13.61 1.09 -9.00
N GLN A 30 14.63 1.93 -8.84
CA GLN A 30 16.04 1.60 -9.10
C GLN A 30 16.59 0.49 -8.21
N THR A 31 16.04 0.35 -7.01
CA THR A 31 16.48 -0.62 -6.02
C THR A 31 15.28 -1.21 -5.28
N ARG A 32 15.54 -2.20 -4.43
CA ARG A 32 14.53 -2.76 -3.54
C ARG A 32 13.83 -1.65 -2.78
N LEU A 33 12.51 -1.78 -2.68
CA LEU A 33 11.71 -0.89 -1.87
C LEU A 33 12.19 -0.98 -0.41
N GLY A 34 12.46 0.18 0.18
CA GLY A 34 12.94 0.33 1.54
C GLY A 34 12.03 1.26 2.33
N GLY A 35 11.64 0.83 3.53
CA GLY A 35 10.66 1.53 4.35
C GLY A 35 9.23 1.22 3.91
N GLY A 36 8.25 1.84 4.56
CA GLY A 36 6.85 1.61 4.25
C GLY A 36 5.94 2.04 5.39
N SER A 37 4.64 1.93 5.15
CA SER A 37 3.63 2.13 6.20
C SER A 37 3.39 0.85 6.97
N GLY A 38 2.78 1.00 8.14
CA GLY A 38 2.03 -0.09 8.75
C GLY A 38 0.91 -0.58 7.86
N LEU A 39 0.68 -1.89 7.90
CA LEU A 39 -0.36 -2.58 7.18
C LEU A 39 -1.22 -3.38 8.15
N GLY A 40 -2.54 -3.35 7.94
CA GLY A 40 -3.46 -4.32 8.53
C GLY A 40 -3.66 -5.48 7.57
N ILE A 41 -3.31 -6.71 7.95
CA ILE A 41 -3.53 -7.93 7.17
C ILE A 41 -4.64 -8.75 7.79
N ASP A 42 -5.63 -9.12 6.98
CA ASP A 42 -6.75 -9.95 7.41
C ASP A 42 -6.43 -11.45 7.35
N SER A 43 -7.20 -12.25 8.08
CA SER A 43 -7.06 -13.71 8.10
C SER A 43 -7.10 -14.40 6.73
N VAL A 44 -7.79 -13.84 5.73
CA VAL A 44 -7.83 -14.41 4.38
C VAL A 44 -6.47 -14.24 3.73
N SER A 45 -5.90 -13.04 3.79
CA SER A 45 -4.56 -12.74 3.28
C SER A 45 -3.46 -13.49 4.03
N ILE A 46 -3.62 -13.75 5.33
CA ILE A 46 -2.74 -14.68 6.07
C ILE A 46 -2.78 -16.08 5.45
N GLY A 47 -3.98 -16.58 5.13
CA GLY A 47 -4.16 -17.86 4.44
C GLY A 47 -3.48 -17.88 3.07
N VAL A 48 -3.58 -16.78 2.32
CA VAL A 48 -2.89 -16.61 1.03
C VAL A 48 -1.37 -16.69 1.22
N LEU A 49 -0.78 -15.92 2.13
CA LEU A 49 0.66 -15.94 2.39
C LEU A 49 1.16 -17.36 2.75
N LYS A 50 0.43 -18.09 3.59
CA LYS A 50 0.72 -19.50 3.90
C LYS A 50 0.66 -20.39 2.64
N GLY A 51 -0.37 -20.21 1.80
CA GLY A 51 -0.47 -20.90 0.51
C GLY A 51 0.68 -20.58 -0.45
N LEU A 52 1.20 -19.35 -0.40
CA LEU A 52 2.39 -18.92 -1.13
C LEU A 52 3.70 -19.46 -0.54
N GLY A 53 3.65 -20.20 0.56
CA GLY A 53 4.82 -20.85 1.17
C GLY A 53 5.62 -19.92 2.09
N VAL A 54 5.06 -18.76 2.42
CA VAL A 54 5.63 -17.89 3.44
C VAL A 54 5.48 -18.58 4.79
N ASP A 55 6.60 -18.78 5.48
CA ASP A 55 6.61 -19.27 6.85
C ASP A 55 6.21 -18.15 7.79
N LEU A 56 5.07 -18.31 8.45
CA LEU A 56 4.53 -17.35 9.41
C LEU A 56 4.74 -17.79 10.87
N ASP A 57 5.31 -18.98 11.11
CA ASP A 57 5.41 -19.57 12.45
C ASP A 57 6.37 -18.77 13.36
N GLY A 58 7.29 -17.99 12.78
CA GLY A 58 8.16 -17.03 13.50
C GLY A 58 7.60 -15.59 13.60
N LEU A 59 6.54 -15.24 12.86
CA LEU A 59 6.05 -13.86 12.75
C LEU A 59 4.98 -13.48 13.77
N TYR A 60 4.31 -14.48 14.36
CA TYR A 60 3.28 -14.26 15.39
C TYR A 60 3.81 -13.67 16.71
N SER A 61 5.10 -13.35 16.82
CA SER A 61 5.70 -12.89 18.09
C SER A 61 6.25 -11.47 18.11
N GLU A 62 6.61 -10.82 16.98
CA GLU A 62 7.14 -9.43 16.99
C GLU A 62 6.84 -8.58 15.75
N GLU A 63 6.65 -9.19 14.59
CA GLU A 63 6.49 -8.50 13.31
C GLU A 63 5.04 -8.42 12.86
N MET A 64 4.22 -9.40 13.27
CA MET A 64 2.80 -9.47 12.96
C MET A 64 1.98 -9.67 14.23
N VAL A 65 1.45 -8.56 14.76
CA VAL A 65 0.76 -8.55 16.06
C VAL A 65 -0.75 -8.60 15.85
N PRO A 66 -1.50 -9.45 16.57
CA PRO A 66 -2.96 -9.45 16.54
C PRO A 66 -3.51 -8.07 16.95
N MET A 67 -4.41 -7.54 16.13
CA MET A 67 -5.11 -6.28 16.35
C MET A 67 -6.63 -6.55 16.39
N PRO A 68 -7.12 -7.19 17.48
CA PRO A 68 -8.51 -7.67 17.55
C PRO A 68 -9.55 -6.57 17.76
N MET A 69 -9.14 -5.33 18.02
CA MET A 69 -10.05 -4.22 18.31
C MET A 69 -9.97 -3.12 17.26
N GLU A 70 -11.11 -2.51 16.95
CA GLU A 70 -11.18 -1.17 16.36
C GLU A 70 -12.00 -0.27 17.30
N LYS A 71 -11.51 0.95 17.53
CA LYS A 71 -12.19 1.94 18.39
C LYS A 71 -12.28 3.28 17.68
N TYR A 72 -13.47 3.87 17.74
CA TYR A 72 -13.78 5.18 17.19
C TYR A 72 -14.05 6.16 18.33
N LEU A 73 -13.31 7.25 18.31
CA LEU A 73 -13.36 8.32 19.29
C LEU A 73 -13.64 9.64 18.58
N ASP A 74 -14.22 10.63 19.26
CA ASP A 74 -14.13 12.02 18.80
C ASP A 74 -12.79 12.64 19.22
N ARG A 75 -12.49 13.85 18.72
CA ARG A 75 -11.24 14.56 19.03
C ARG A 75 -11.01 14.88 20.52
N ASN A 76 -12.05 14.80 21.36
CA ASN A 76 -11.95 15.03 22.80
C ASN A 76 -11.82 13.70 23.57
N GLY A 77 -11.55 12.59 22.87
CA GLY A 77 -11.46 11.25 23.45
C GLY A 77 -12.81 10.64 23.81
N ARG A 78 -13.94 11.26 23.42
CA ARG A 78 -15.25 10.67 23.69
C ARG A 78 -15.42 9.42 22.85
N TYR A 79 -15.73 8.32 23.50
CA TYR A 79 -16.09 7.08 22.86
C TYR A 79 -17.33 7.19 21.96
N LEU A 80 -17.22 6.72 20.71
CA LEU A 80 -18.30 6.69 19.73
C LEU A 80 -18.73 5.26 19.39
N TYR A 81 -17.77 4.38 19.08
CA TYR A 81 -18.03 3.00 18.66
C TYR A 81 -16.81 2.11 18.89
N GLN A 82 -17.03 0.80 19.05
CA GLN A 82 -15.97 -0.19 18.98
C GLN A 82 -16.49 -1.49 18.39
N ARG A 83 -15.55 -2.26 17.88
CA ARG A 83 -15.74 -3.66 17.55
C ARG A 83 -14.55 -4.45 18.04
N GLU A 84 -14.86 -5.63 18.55
CA GLU A 84 -13.90 -6.61 19.04
C GLU A 84 -13.91 -7.83 18.11
N ASP A 85 -13.03 -8.80 18.37
CA ASP A 85 -12.87 -10.03 17.59
C ASP A 85 -12.59 -9.79 16.09
N LEU A 86 -11.83 -8.74 15.77
CA LEU A 86 -11.34 -8.49 14.42
C LEU A 86 -10.24 -9.48 14.06
N PRO A 87 -10.37 -10.25 12.95
CA PRO A 87 -9.33 -11.16 12.49
C PRO A 87 -8.28 -10.39 11.68
N LEU A 88 -7.68 -9.37 12.31
CA LEU A 88 -6.74 -8.43 11.70
C LEU A 88 -5.41 -8.47 12.46
N PHE A 89 -4.31 -8.36 11.72
CA PHE A 89 -2.97 -8.29 12.27
C PHE A 89 -2.31 -7.00 11.79
N SER A 90 -1.60 -6.30 12.66
CA SER A 90 -0.72 -5.20 12.30
C SER A 90 0.67 -5.74 11.96
N CYS A 91 1.21 -5.34 10.81
CA CYS A 91 2.59 -5.66 10.41
C CYS A 91 3.23 -4.52 9.63
N TYR A 92 4.55 -4.56 9.45
CA TYR A 92 5.22 -3.64 8.54
C TYR A 92 5.01 -4.09 7.09
N TRP A 93 4.72 -3.16 6.19
CA TRP A 93 4.62 -3.48 4.76
C TRP A 93 5.91 -4.13 4.22
N GLN A 94 7.07 -3.65 4.70
CA GLN A 94 8.39 -4.15 4.31
C GLN A 94 8.56 -5.65 4.64
N ASP A 95 8.03 -6.11 5.77
CA ASP A 95 8.19 -7.50 6.20
C ASP A 95 7.47 -8.43 5.22
N VAL A 96 6.23 -8.06 4.84
CA VAL A 96 5.43 -8.79 3.85
C VAL A 96 6.10 -8.78 2.47
N TYR A 97 6.63 -7.63 2.08
CA TYR A 97 7.40 -7.50 0.85
C TYR A 97 8.62 -8.43 0.84
N ASN A 98 9.43 -8.42 1.91
CA ASN A 98 10.63 -9.24 2.02
C ASN A 98 10.30 -10.74 2.02
N MET A 99 9.27 -11.14 2.76
CA MET A 99 8.80 -12.52 2.80
C MET A 99 8.42 -13.04 1.41
N LEU A 100 7.71 -12.23 0.61
CA LEU A 100 7.36 -12.60 -0.76
C LEU A 100 8.59 -12.61 -1.69
N MET A 101 9.52 -11.67 -1.52
CA MET A 101 10.80 -11.66 -2.25
C MET A 101 11.61 -12.94 -2.00
N GLU A 102 11.62 -13.46 -0.78
CA GLU A 102 12.33 -14.70 -0.40
C GLU A 102 11.76 -15.95 -1.06
N GLN A 103 10.49 -15.93 -1.47
CA GLN A 103 9.88 -17.02 -2.25
C GLN A 103 10.33 -17.02 -3.72
N LEU A 104 11.04 -15.98 -4.17
CA LEU A 104 11.47 -15.82 -5.55
C LEU A 104 13.00 -16.01 -5.68
N PRO A 105 13.48 -16.57 -6.81
CA PRO A 105 14.92 -16.62 -7.08
C PRO A 105 15.57 -15.23 -7.14
N GLU A 106 16.86 -15.15 -6.82
CA GLU A 106 17.67 -13.92 -6.71
C GLU A 106 17.57 -12.95 -7.91
N LYS A 107 17.18 -13.44 -9.10
CA LYS A 107 17.07 -12.66 -10.35
C LYS A 107 15.67 -12.65 -10.96
N ALA A 108 14.66 -13.04 -10.19
CA ALA A 108 13.28 -13.02 -10.67
C ALA A 108 12.72 -11.59 -10.77
N VAL A 109 13.19 -10.69 -9.91
CA VAL A 109 12.81 -9.28 -9.90
C VAL A 109 13.92 -8.45 -10.51
N ILE A 110 13.56 -7.62 -11.50
CA ILE A 110 14.47 -6.76 -12.26
C ILE A 110 14.06 -5.32 -11.99
N PHE A 111 14.91 -4.62 -11.25
CA PHE A 111 14.76 -3.21 -10.89
C PHE A 111 15.19 -2.28 -12.02
N ASP A 112 14.87 -0.99 -11.88
CA ASP A 112 15.15 0.06 -12.86
C ASP A 112 14.53 -0.25 -14.24
N ARG A 113 13.31 -0.80 -14.21
CA ARG A 113 12.55 -1.23 -15.40
C ARG A 113 11.17 -0.61 -15.41
N GLU A 114 11.13 0.69 -15.63
CA GLU A 114 9.90 1.43 -15.88
C GLU A 114 9.35 1.11 -17.28
N VAL A 115 8.12 0.60 -17.35
CA VAL A 115 7.43 0.34 -18.61
C VAL A 115 6.80 1.63 -19.13
N VAL A 116 7.18 2.03 -20.33
CA VAL A 116 6.69 3.27 -20.99
C VAL A 116 5.71 2.97 -22.13
N GLU A 117 5.81 1.79 -22.75
CA GLU A 117 4.87 1.34 -23.78
C GLU A 117 4.60 -0.16 -23.66
N MET A 118 3.41 -0.59 -24.10
CA MET A 118 3.05 -2.01 -24.20
C MET A 118 2.20 -2.27 -25.44
N ALA A 119 2.45 -3.40 -26.10
CA ALA A 119 1.61 -3.97 -27.14
C ALA A 119 1.08 -5.35 -26.70
N CYS A 120 -0.16 -5.68 -27.06
CA CYS A 120 -0.81 -6.97 -26.78
C CYS A 120 -1.48 -7.53 -28.04
N GLY A 121 -1.81 -8.83 -28.04
CA GLY A 121 -2.46 -9.49 -29.18
C GLY A 121 -1.58 -9.69 -30.42
N ALA A 122 -0.28 -9.38 -30.33
CA ALA A 122 0.65 -9.41 -31.45
C ALA A 122 1.68 -10.54 -31.27
N ALA A 123 1.22 -11.78 -31.44
CA ALA A 123 2.12 -12.92 -31.59
C ALA A 123 2.96 -12.72 -32.86
N ASP A 124 4.27 -12.95 -32.78
CA ASP A 124 5.10 -12.83 -33.97
C ASP A 124 4.90 -14.03 -34.91
N GLU A 125 5.21 -13.85 -36.20
CA GLU A 125 5.11 -14.93 -37.22
C GLU A 125 6.07 -16.11 -36.93
N SER A 126 7.01 -15.93 -35.99
CA SER A 126 7.97 -16.94 -35.51
C SER A 126 7.54 -17.64 -34.21
N GLY A 127 6.32 -17.40 -33.70
CA GLY A 127 5.78 -18.05 -32.50
C GLY A 127 6.22 -17.46 -31.15
N GLY A 128 6.69 -16.22 -31.11
CA GLY A 128 6.99 -15.49 -29.87
C GLY A 128 5.74 -14.90 -29.19
N GLY A 129 5.91 -14.58 -27.90
CA GLY A 129 4.82 -14.18 -27.00
C GLY A 129 4.00 -12.98 -27.47
N SER A 130 2.71 -12.98 -27.14
CA SER A 130 1.69 -12.04 -27.62
C SER A 130 1.75 -10.66 -26.98
N VAL A 131 2.51 -10.50 -25.89
CA VAL A 131 2.71 -9.22 -25.20
C VAL A 131 4.15 -8.75 -25.37
N ALA A 132 4.33 -7.47 -25.71
CA ALA A 132 5.61 -6.78 -25.77
C ALA A 132 5.61 -5.58 -24.81
N LEU A 133 6.61 -5.50 -23.94
CA LEU A 133 6.89 -4.35 -23.07
C LEU A 133 8.07 -3.56 -23.64
N THR A 134 7.95 -2.24 -23.69
CA THR A 134 9.06 -1.31 -23.93
C THR A 134 9.38 -0.56 -22.63
N PHE A 135 10.65 -0.56 -22.25
CA PHE A 135 11.13 0.13 -21.06
C PHE A 135 11.68 1.52 -21.38
N GLN A 136 11.86 2.37 -20.35
CA GLN A 136 12.34 3.74 -20.50
C GLN A 136 13.72 3.84 -21.20
N ASP A 137 14.57 2.82 -21.05
CA ASP A 137 15.87 2.71 -21.73
C ASP A 137 15.77 2.27 -23.21
N GLY A 138 14.56 1.99 -23.70
CA GLY A 138 14.28 1.51 -25.05
C GLY A 138 14.35 0.00 -25.22
N ASP A 139 14.75 -0.75 -24.19
CA ASP A 139 14.76 -2.22 -24.24
C ASP A 139 13.35 -2.76 -24.44
N ARG A 140 13.26 -3.89 -25.14
CA ARG A 140 11.99 -4.56 -25.42
C ARG A 140 12.04 -6.02 -24.99
N ILE A 141 11.01 -6.46 -24.27
CA ILE A 141 10.85 -7.85 -23.85
C ILE A 141 9.49 -8.36 -24.26
N ARG A 142 9.44 -9.60 -24.73
CA ARG A 142 8.20 -10.32 -25.07
C ARG A 142 7.90 -11.43 -24.08
N GLY A 143 6.61 -11.73 -23.93
CA GLY A 143 6.12 -12.86 -23.15
C GLY A 143 4.69 -13.23 -23.52
N ASP A 144 4.26 -14.39 -23.04
CA ASP A 144 2.94 -14.97 -23.39
C ASP A 144 1.77 -14.32 -22.62
N LEU A 145 2.07 -13.71 -21.47
CA LEU A 145 1.12 -13.10 -20.55
C LEU A 145 1.79 -11.94 -19.81
N ALA A 146 1.08 -10.85 -19.58
CA ALA A 146 1.46 -9.80 -18.64
C ALA A 146 0.44 -9.64 -17.49
N VAL A 147 0.96 -9.56 -16.27
CA VAL A 147 0.20 -9.14 -15.09
C VAL A 147 0.55 -7.68 -14.80
N GLY A 148 -0.43 -6.78 -14.88
CA GLY A 148 -0.30 -5.39 -14.47
C GLY A 148 -0.55 -5.25 -12.97
N ALA A 149 0.51 -5.05 -12.20
CA ALA A 149 0.53 -4.82 -10.76
C ALA A 149 1.24 -3.49 -10.42
N ASP A 150 1.19 -2.54 -11.36
CA ASP A 150 1.93 -1.27 -11.43
C ASP A 150 1.16 -0.08 -10.83
N GLY A 151 0.26 -0.37 -9.89
CA GLY A 151 -0.38 0.61 -9.02
C GLY A 151 -1.47 1.46 -9.68
N VAL A 152 -1.96 2.45 -8.94
CA VAL A 152 -3.13 3.25 -9.32
C VAL A 152 -2.95 4.00 -10.65
N LEU A 153 -1.73 4.40 -11.01
CA LEU A 153 -1.41 5.10 -12.26
C LEU A 153 -1.05 4.18 -13.44
N SER A 154 -1.18 2.86 -13.26
CA SER A 154 -0.84 1.78 -14.19
C SER A 154 -0.76 2.16 -15.69
N PRO A 155 0.45 2.28 -16.27
CA PRO A 155 0.64 2.29 -17.71
C PRO A 155 0.12 1.01 -18.39
N VAL A 156 0.22 -0.16 -17.73
CA VAL A 156 -0.29 -1.43 -18.28
C VAL A 156 -1.79 -1.38 -18.51
N ARG A 157 -2.56 -0.89 -17.52
CA ARG A 157 -4.00 -0.69 -17.65
C ARG A 157 -4.32 0.23 -18.82
N ARG A 158 -3.62 1.37 -18.91
CA ARG A 158 -3.86 2.36 -19.97
C ARG A 158 -3.65 1.76 -21.36
N ALA A 159 -2.59 0.99 -21.55
CA ALA A 159 -2.25 0.40 -22.84
C ALA A 159 -3.17 -0.77 -23.22
N ALA A 160 -3.55 -1.64 -22.28
CA ALA A 160 -4.39 -2.82 -22.59
C ALA A 160 -5.91 -2.58 -22.54
N PHE A 161 -6.37 -1.59 -21.79
CA PHE A 161 -7.80 -1.35 -21.55
C PHE A 161 -8.26 0.08 -21.92
N GLY A 162 -7.32 0.94 -22.34
CA GLY A 162 -7.59 2.35 -22.60
C GLY A 162 -7.62 3.21 -21.33
N PRO A 163 -7.88 4.52 -21.48
CA PRO A 163 -7.93 5.44 -20.36
C PRO A 163 -9.09 5.12 -19.42
N ARG A 164 -8.79 5.09 -18.12
CA ARG A 164 -9.79 4.99 -17.05
C ARG A 164 -9.72 6.23 -16.18
N ARG A 165 -10.87 6.84 -15.92
CA ARG A 165 -10.97 8.00 -15.02
C ARG A 165 -10.71 7.54 -13.58
N LEU A 166 -9.61 8.01 -13.01
CA LEU A 166 -9.42 8.03 -11.56
C LEU A 166 -10.19 9.21 -10.99
N ARG A 167 -10.79 9.05 -9.82
CA ARG A 167 -11.45 10.13 -9.10
C ARG A 167 -10.65 10.45 -7.85
N PHE A 168 -10.26 11.70 -7.72
CA PHE A 168 -9.73 12.18 -6.47
C PHE A 168 -10.83 12.11 -5.40
N SER A 169 -10.50 11.55 -4.23
CA SER A 169 -11.47 11.30 -3.17
C SER A 169 -11.83 12.57 -2.38
N GLY A 170 -11.21 13.71 -2.70
CA GLY A 170 -11.41 15.00 -2.03
C GLY A 170 -10.55 15.18 -0.77
N TYR A 171 -9.56 14.33 -0.56
CA TYR A 171 -8.63 14.39 0.56
C TYR A 171 -7.32 13.68 0.25
N SER A 172 -6.27 14.10 0.95
CA SER A 172 -4.97 13.44 0.99
C SER A 172 -4.71 12.91 2.39
N ALA A 173 -3.96 11.82 2.49
CA ALA A 173 -3.51 11.27 3.75
C ALA A 173 -2.12 11.83 4.07
N TRP A 174 -2.00 12.53 5.19
CA TRP A 174 -0.71 12.81 5.83
C TRP A 174 -0.35 11.60 6.68
N ARG A 175 0.80 10.99 6.40
CA ARG A 175 1.13 9.65 6.91
C ARG A 175 2.53 9.63 7.48
N GLY A 176 2.73 8.74 8.44
CA GLY A 176 4.05 8.50 9.00
C GLY A 176 4.09 7.30 9.95
N ALA A 177 5.32 7.00 10.35
CA ALA A 177 5.61 6.10 11.45
C ALA A 177 6.58 6.82 12.39
N VAL A 178 6.28 6.80 13.69
CA VAL A 178 7.12 7.42 14.72
C VAL A 178 7.51 6.37 15.76
N GLY A 179 8.81 6.26 16.03
CA GLY A 179 9.35 5.35 17.04
C GLY A 179 9.28 5.95 18.43
N ALA A 180 9.24 5.12 19.46
CA ALA A 180 9.28 5.59 20.85
C ALA A 180 10.57 6.37 21.15
N GLU A 181 11.67 6.03 20.48
CA GLU A 181 12.97 6.72 20.56
C GLU A 181 12.99 8.11 19.92
N ASP A 182 12.01 8.42 19.07
CA ASP A 182 11.87 9.71 18.41
C ASP A 182 11.00 10.70 19.21
N VAL A 183 10.41 10.25 20.32
CA VAL A 183 9.42 10.99 21.09
C VAL A 183 9.94 11.21 22.52
N GLU A 184 9.70 12.39 23.07
CA GLU A 184 9.98 12.66 24.48
C GLU A 184 9.16 11.70 25.37
N PRO A 185 9.76 11.05 26.40
CA PRO A 185 9.08 10.01 27.18
C PRO A 185 7.71 10.43 27.74
N ASP A 186 7.61 11.66 28.24
CA ASP A 186 6.35 12.21 28.79
C ASP A 186 5.25 12.41 27.72
N VAL A 187 5.62 12.67 26.46
CA VAL A 187 4.64 12.70 25.35
C VAL A 187 4.13 11.29 25.05
N PHE A 188 5.03 10.31 25.03
CA PHE A 188 4.68 8.91 24.78
C PHE A 188 3.79 8.33 25.90
N ASP A 189 4.12 8.60 27.16
CA ASP A 189 3.35 8.14 28.32
C ASP A 189 1.92 8.71 28.31
N ARG A 190 1.77 10.03 28.09
CA ARG A 190 0.44 10.65 27.94
C ARG A 190 -0.36 10.06 26.80
N PHE A 191 0.28 9.75 25.68
CA PHE A 191 -0.39 9.11 24.55
C PHE A 191 -0.88 7.71 24.92
N ARG A 192 -0.07 6.90 25.61
CA ARG A 192 -0.51 5.57 26.08
C ARG A 192 -1.65 5.67 27.10
N ASP A 193 -1.65 6.67 27.96
CA ASP A 193 -2.75 6.93 28.90
C ASP A 193 -4.05 7.29 28.17
N ALA A 194 -3.97 8.09 27.10
CA ALA A 194 -5.11 8.44 26.27
C ALA A 194 -5.63 7.25 25.43
N TYR A 195 -4.74 6.33 25.03
CA TYR A 195 -5.07 5.17 24.20
C TYR A 195 -4.63 3.84 24.85
N PRO A 196 -5.34 3.38 25.89
CA PRO A 196 -4.91 2.26 26.75
C PRO A 196 -4.86 0.89 26.05
N HIS A 197 -5.41 0.76 24.85
CA HIS A 197 -5.39 -0.48 24.05
C HIS A 197 -4.38 -0.42 22.89
N LEU A 198 -3.46 0.54 22.91
CA LEU A 198 -2.35 0.58 21.95
C LEU A 198 -1.62 -0.78 21.93
N GLY A 199 -1.26 -1.25 20.74
CA GLY A 199 -0.69 -2.59 20.51
C GLY A 199 -1.70 -3.67 20.13
N THR A 200 -2.98 -3.50 20.46
CA THR A 200 -4.04 -4.47 20.14
C THR A 200 -5.28 -3.85 19.50
N CYS A 201 -5.24 -2.53 19.23
CA CYS A 201 -6.35 -1.76 18.74
C CYS A 201 -5.96 -0.87 17.56
N HIS A 202 -6.80 -0.86 16.53
CA HIS A 202 -6.83 0.17 15.51
C HIS A 202 -7.71 1.32 15.97
N TYR A 203 -7.12 2.48 16.23
CA TYR A 203 -7.86 3.66 16.64
C TYR A 203 -8.25 4.51 15.44
N TYR A 204 -9.45 5.07 15.52
CA TYR A 204 -9.99 6.07 14.62
C TYR A 204 -10.39 7.29 15.45
N GLU A 205 -9.85 8.46 15.14
CA GLU A 205 -10.42 9.72 15.64
C GLU A 205 -11.27 10.38 14.56
N LEU A 206 -12.49 10.75 14.91
CA LEU A 206 -13.43 11.43 14.05
C LEU A 206 -13.56 12.90 14.48
N GLY A 207 -13.16 13.79 13.58
CA GLY A 207 -13.26 15.23 13.75
C GLY A 207 -14.21 15.88 12.74
N ASN A 208 -14.44 17.18 12.89
CA ASN A 208 -15.14 17.93 11.86
C ASN A 208 -14.21 18.12 10.65
N GLN A 209 -14.61 17.64 9.48
CA GLN A 209 -13.82 17.69 8.22
C GLN A 209 -12.45 17.01 8.28
N SER A 210 -12.22 16.15 9.25
CA SER A 210 -11.00 15.37 9.41
C SER A 210 -11.32 14.05 10.06
N HIS A 211 -10.50 13.06 9.75
CA HIS A 211 -10.43 11.85 10.54
C HIS A 211 -9.00 11.34 10.49
N SER A 212 -8.64 10.57 11.51
CA SER A 212 -7.32 9.97 11.59
C SER A 212 -7.42 8.52 11.99
N THR A 213 -6.39 7.76 11.64
CA THR A 213 -6.25 6.39 12.09
C THR A 213 -4.84 6.10 12.52
N PHE A 214 -4.68 5.29 13.55
CA PHE A 214 -3.36 4.85 14.00
C PHE A 214 -3.42 3.53 14.75
N PHE A 215 -2.30 2.83 14.70
CA PHE A 215 -2.08 1.58 15.43
C PHE A 215 -0.58 1.37 15.63
N GLU A 216 -0.23 0.56 16.62
CA GLU A 216 1.15 0.23 16.93
C GLU A 216 1.63 -0.95 16.08
N LEU A 217 2.90 -0.89 15.68
CA LEU A 217 3.60 -1.88 14.89
C LEU A 217 4.64 -2.57 15.76
N GLY A 218 4.35 -3.80 16.19
CA GLY A 218 5.33 -4.64 16.89
C GLY A 218 5.90 -4.01 18.16
N GLY A 219 5.15 -3.15 18.85
CA GLY A 219 5.62 -2.40 20.03
C GLY A 219 6.72 -1.36 19.75
N ARG A 220 7.04 -1.10 18.48
CA ARG A 220 8.20 -0.29 18.05
C ARG A 220 7.81 1.06 17.49
N PHE A 221 6.82 1.08 16.60
CA PHE A 221 6.40 2.29 15.89
C PHE A 221 4.91 2.51 16.02
N LEU A 222 4.51 3.78 16.18
CA LEU A 222 3.13 4.19 15.92
C LEU A 222 2.97 4.50 14.43
N ASN A 223 2.21 3.68 13.71
CA ASN A 223 1.77 3.98 12.36
C ASN A 223 0.54 4.88 12.42
N TRP A 224 0.55 5.99 11.68
CA TRP A 224 -0.51 6.98 11.74
C TRP A 224 -0.86 7.56 10.37
N ASN A 225 -2.13 7.96 10.24
CA ASN A 225 -2.68 8.63 9.08
C ASN A 225 -3.61 9.74 9.56
N VAL A 226 -3.48 10.94 9.02
CA VAL A 226 -4.44 12.03 9.16
C VAL A 226 -4.99 12.34 7.78
N PHE A 227 -6.29 12.19 7.59
CA PHE A 227 -6.96 12.47 6.32
C PHE A 227 -7.42 13.93 6.31
N LEU A 228 -6.81 14.71 5.43
CA LEU A 228 -7.01 16.14 5.31
C LEU A 228 -7.77 16.42 4.02
N ARG A 229 -8.93 17.07 4.14
CA ARG A 229 -9.67 17.54 2.98
C ARG A 229 -8.80 18.50 2.18
N SER A 230 -8.76 18.32 0.87
CA SER A 230 -8.04 19.20 -0.04
C SER A 230 -8.74 19.26 -1.39
N ASP A 231 -8.39 20.27 -2.18
CA ASP A 231 -8.66 20.22 -3.61
C ASP A 231 -7.77 19.15 -4.26
N GLU A 232 -8.16 18.71 -5.45
CA GLU A 232 -7.33 17.80 -6.24
C GLU A 232 -5.99 18.50 -6.54
N PRO A 233 -4.86 17.93 -6.11
CA PRO A 233 -3.58 18.56 -6.36
C PRO A 233 -3.34 18.62 -7.86
N MET A 234 -2.71 19.72 -8.30
CA MET A 234 -2.12 19.76 -9.63
C MET A 234 -1.05 18.68 -9.64
N ALA A 235 -1.35 17.53 -10.24
CA ALA A 235 -0.48 16.36 -10.18
C ALA A 235 0.95 16.78 -10.56
N GLU A 236 1.89 16.66 -9.62
CA GLU A 236 3.29 16.57 -10.00
C GLU A 236 3.40 15.30 -10.84
N GLU A 237 3.67 15.49 -12.14
CA GLU A 237 3.64 14.50 -13.21
C GLU A 237 3.77 13.04 -12.74
N GLY A 238 2.64 12.34 -12.64
CA GLY A 238 2.63 10.89 -12.48
C GLY A 238 2.96 10.35 -11.09
N LYS A 239 2.89 11.14 -10.01
CA LYS A 239 3.02 10.65 -8.63
C LYS A 239 1.80 10.98 -7.78
N VAL A 240 1.44 10.05 -6.89
CA VAL A 240 0.37 10.21 -5.89
C VAL A 240 0.92 10.33 -4.46
N SER A 241 2.25 10.31 -4.30
CA SER A 241 2.92 10.45 -3.01
C SER A 241 4.00 11.51 -3.10
N LEU A 242 4.11 12.31 -2.03
CA LEU A 242 5.02 13.45 -1.93
C LEU A 242 5.65 13.49 -0.54
N ILE A 243 6.96 13.75 -0.48
CA ILE A 243 7.63 14.15 0.76
C ILE A 243 7.51 15.68 0.86
N PRO A 244 6.83 16.24 1.88
CA PRO A 244 6.69 17.68 2.02
C PRO A 244 8.04 18.33 2.35
N ASP A 245 8.28 19.52 1.81
CA ASP A 245 9.35 20.41 2.27
C ASP A 245 9.02 21.04 3.63
N ASP A 246 9.96 21.79 4.20
CA ASP A 246 9.81 22.39 5.54
C ASP A 246 8.63 23.37 5.63
N GLU A 247 8.36 24.13 4.57
CA GLU A 247 7.25 25.09 4.52
C GLU A 247 5.90 24.35 4.54
N ARG A 248 5.75 23.35 3.65
CA ARG A 248 4.53 22.54 3.58
C ARG A 248 4.34 21.71 4.84
N LEU A 249 5.41 21.19 5.43
CA LEU A 249 5.36 20.46 6.71
C LEU A 249 4.91 21.38 7.85
N SER A 250 5.40 22.62 7.91
CA SER A 250 4.98 23.61 8.90
C SER A 250 3.50 23.94 8.75
N LYS A 251 3.03 24.12 7.50
CA LYS A 251 1.62 24.35 7.20
C LYS A 251 0.73 23.16 7.58
N LEU A 252 1.15 21.93 7.27
CA LEU A 252 0.42 20.71 7.65
C LEU A 252 0.26 20.61 9.17
N LYS A 253 1.31 20.91 9.93
CA LYS A 253 1.26 20.95 11.39
C LYS A 253 0.27 22.00 11.89
N GLU A 254 0.32 23.22 11.32
CA GLU A 254 -0.61 24.30 11.68
C GLU A 254 -2.07 23.94 11.38
N ASP A 255 -2.34 23.41 10.18
CA ASP A 255 -3.68 23.05 9.73
C ASP A 255 -4.26 21.85 10.52
N THR A 256 -3.40 20.99 11.07
CA THR A 256 -3.81 19.75 11.75
C THR A 256 -4.00 19.90 13.26
N LYS A 257 -3.30 20.83 13.93
CA LYS A 257 -3.24 20.91 15.41
C LYS A 257 -4.60 20.96 16.12
N ASP A 258 -5.60 21.56 15.48
CA ASP A 258 -6.95 21.74 16.04
C ASP A 258 -7.97 20.72 15.48
N LEU A 259 -7.54 19.85 14.57
CA LEU A 259 -8.38 18.83 13.92
C LEU A 259 -8.34 17.48 14.65
N ILE A 260 -7.24 17.18 15.33
CA ILE A 260 -7.02 15.93 16.07
C ILE A 260 -6.80 16.21 17.56
N SER A 261 -6.71 15.16 18.38
CA SER A 261 -6.44 15.33 19.81
C SER A 261 -5.04 15.91 20.08
N PRO A 262 -4.85 16.67 21.18
CA PRO A 262 -3.55 17.21 21.57
C PRO A 262 -2.47 16.14 21.76
N GLU A 263 -2.84 15.00 22.34
CA GLU A 263 -1.94 13.86 22.59
C GLU A 263 -1.46 13.25 21.28
N PHE A 264 -2.38 13.04 20.33
CA PHE A 264 -2.02 12.52 19.02
C PHE A 264 -1.22 13.52 18.19
N PHE A 265 -1.56 14.81 18.22
CA PHE A 265 -0.78 15.85 17.55
C PHE A 265 0.67 15.93 18.07
N ALA A 266 0.86 15.85 19.39
CA ALA A 266 2.18 15.85 20.02
C ALA A 266 3.03 14.65 19.54
N MET A 267 2.42 13.45 19.47
CA MET A 267 3.08 12.25 18.95
C MET A 267 3.54 12.41 17.50
N ILE A 268 2.62 12.74 16.58
CA ILE A 268 2.95 12.75 15.15
C ILE A 268 3.90 13.89 14.78
N SER A 269 3.97 14.95 15.59
CA SER A 269 4.87 16.09 15.38
C SER A 269 6.36 15.72 15.45
N SER A 270 6.70 14.62 16.13
CA SER A 270 8.05 14.03 16.22
C SER A 270 8.42 13.15 15.02
N THR A 271 7.51 12.94 14.08
CA THR A 271 7.79 12.10 12.90
C THR A 271 8.88 12.73 12.03
N LYS A 272 9.98 12.02 11.84
CA LYS A 272 11.15 12.51 11.06
C LYS A 272 10.90 12.60 9.55
N ARG A 273 10.14 11.64 8.99
CA ARG A 273 9.92 11.50 7.55
C ARG A 273 8.44 11.25 7.22
N PRO A 274 7.53 12.18 7.55
CA PRO A 274 6.15 12.06 7.14
C PRO A 274 6.03 12.32 5.63
N TYR A 275 4.96 11.85 5.02
CA TYR A 275 4.68 12.09 3.60
C TYR A 275 3.18 12.28 3.37
N LEU A 276 2.84 12.90 2.25
CA LEU A 276 1.47 13.03 1.77
C LEU A 276 1.19 11.96 0.73
N HIS A 277 -0.02 11.42 0.75
CA HIS A 277 -0.51 10.48 -0.25
C HIS A 277 -1.92 10.88 -0.70
N ASP A 278 -2.06 11.18 -1.98
CA ASP A 278 -3.32 11.60 -2.59
C ASP A 278 -4.19 10.38 -2.86
N ILE A 279 -5.44 10.43 -2.39
CA ILE A 279 -6.32 9.26 -2.40
C ILE A 279 -7.20 9.30 -3.65
N TYR A 280 -6.95 8.34 -4.53
CA TYR A 280 -7.73 8.13 -5.75
C TYR A 280 -8.47 6.80 -5.68
N ASP A 281 -9.72 6.80 -6.17
CA ASP A 281 -10.48 5.58 -6.42
C ASP A 281 -10.97 5.54 -7.88
N ALA A 282 -11.65 4.46 -8.25
CA ALA A 282 -12.30 4.35 -9.55
C ALA A 282 -13.57 3.50 -9.48
N ASP A 283 -14.50 3.74 -10.41
CA ASP A 283 -15.65 2.83 -10.59
C ASP A 283 -15.17 1.41 -10.87
N PRO A 284 -15.79 0.36 -10.28
CA PRO A 284 -15.40 -1.02 -10.52
C PRO A 284 -15.29 -1.34 -12.02
N ALA A 285 -14.18 -1.98 -12.43
CA ALA A 285 -14.01 -2.37 -13.81
C ALA A 285 -14.95 -3.54 -14.15
N LYS A 286 -15.41 -3.60 -15.42
CA LYS A 286 -16.25 -4.70 -15.90
C LYS A 286 -15.49 -6.02 -16.04
N THR A 287 -14.18 -5.93 -16.27
CA THR A 287 -13.26 -7.06 -16.43
C THR A 287 -11.86 -6.59 -16.03
N PHE A 288 -11.03 -7.52 -15.56
CA PHE A 288 -9.60 -7.32 -15.33
C PHE A 288 -8.72 -8.03 -16.36
N VAL A 289 -9.33 -8.70 -17.34
CA VAL A 289 -8.64 -9.40 -18.43
C VAL A 289 -8.96 -8.69 -19.75
N ASN A 290 -7.94 -8.42 -20.56
CA ASN A 290 -8.09 -7.72 -21.84
C ASN A 290 -8.75 -8.63 -22.90
N GLU A 291 -9.10 -8.04 -24.05
CA GLU A 291 -9.80 -8.75 -25.13
C GLU A 291 -8.99 -9.93 -25.70
N HIS A 292 -7.66 -9.80 -25.74
CA HIS A 292 -6.74 -10.82 -26.23
C HIS A 292 -6.46 -11.95 -25.22
N LYS A 293 -6.86 -11.77 -23.95
CA LYS A 293 -6.64 -12.72 -22.84
C LYS A 293 -5.17 -12.97 -22.52
N ASP A 294 -4.32 -11.99 -22.81
CA ASP A 294 -2.88 -12.02 -22.57
C ASP A 294 -2.41 -10.91 -21.63
N VAL A 295 -3.33 -10.07 -21.13
CA VAL A 295 -3.07 -9.12 -20.05
C VAL A 295 -4.14 -9.25 -18.98
N VAL A 296 -3.71 -9.34 -17.73
CA VAL A 296 -4.57 -9.30 -16.53
C VAL A 296 -4.09 -8.21 -15.57
N LEU A 297 -5.00 -7.50 -14.91
CA LEU A 297 -4.69 -6.50 -13.90
C LEU A 297 -4.92 -7.05 -12.49
N VAL A 298 -4.08 -6.65 -11.54
CA VAL A 298 -4.22 -6.97 -10.10
C VAL A 298 -3.95 -5.74 -9.24
N GLY A 299 -4.40 -5.76 -7.98
CA GLY A 299 -4.19 -4.67 -7.01
C GLY A 299 -4.74 -3.33 -7.50
N ASP A 300 -4.09 -2.23 -7.13
CA ASP A 300 -4.54 -0.87 -7.48
C ASP A 300 -4.56 -0.58 -8.99
N ALA A 301 -3.85 -1.39 -9.81
CA ALA A 301 -4.00 -1.31 -11.25
C ALA A 301 -5.42 -1.74 -11.69
N ALA A 302 -6.01 -2.73 -11.02
CA ALA A 302 -7.34 -3.27 -11.25
C ALA A 302 -8.45 -2.56 -10.47
N HIS A 303 -8.27 -2.39 -9.16
CA HIS A 303 -9.31 -1.94 -8.24
C HIS A 303 -8.76 -0.96 -7.18
N PRO A 304 -8.34 0.25 -7.59
CA PRO A 304 -7.90 1.25 -6.63
C PRO A 304 -9.07 1.65 -5.72
N THR A 305 -8.84 1.60 -4.41
CA THR A 305 -9.86 1.87 -3.39
C THR A 305 -9.36 2.83 -2.32
N THR A 306 -10.31 3.46 -1.62
CA THR A 306 -9.97 4.27 -0.45
C THR A 306 -9.47 3.39 0.69
N PRO A 307 -8.54 3.87 1.54
CA PRO A 307 -7.84 3.03 2.51
C PRO A 307 -8.65 2.67 3.76
N HIS A 308 -9.86 3.24 3.94
CA HIS A 308 -10.62 3.18 5.20
C HIS A 308 -11.01 1.77 5.63
N ALA A 309 -11.18 0.85 4.67
CA ALA A 309 -11.51 -0.54 4.94
C ALA A 309 -10.28 -1.43 5.15
N LEU A 310 -9.05 -0.88 5.08
CA LEU A 310 -7.78 -1.60 5.10
C LEU A 310 -7.72 -2.73 4.05
N ARG A 311 -8.41 -2.58 2.92
CA ARG A 311 -8.55 -3.66 1.93
C ARG A 311 -7.57 -3.62 0.77
N GLY A 312 -7.03 -2.48 0.36
CA GLY A 312 -6.24 -2.37 -0.88
C GLY A 312 -5.12 -3.41 -0.98
N ALA A 313 -4.23 -3.45 0.01
CA ALA A 313 -3.15 -4.43 0.10
C ALA A 313 -3.65 -5.89 0.27
N ASN A 314 -4.71 -6.12 1.04
CA ASN A 314 -5.30 -7.44 1.22
C ASN A 314 -5.88 -7.99 -0.09
N MET A 315 -6.61 -7.16 -0.84
CA MET A 315 -7.13 -7.53 -2.16
C MET A 315 -6.01 -7.77 -3.16
N ALA A 316 -4.96 -6.93 -3.17
CA ALA A 316 -3.80 -7.14 -4.03
C ALA A 316 -3.06 -8.46 -3.73
N LEU A 317 -2.96 -8.87 -2.46
CA LEU A 317 -2.44 -10.17 -2.08
C LEU A 317 -3.36 -11.30 -2.54
N GLN A 318 -4.68 -11.15 -2.38
CA GLN A 318 -5.67 -12.17 -2.76
C GLN A 318 -5.82 -12.36 -4.28
N ASP A 319 -5.55 -11.31 -5.07
CA ASP A 319 -5.50 -11.42 -6.53
C ASP A 319 -4.31 -12.24 -7.03
N GLY A 320 -3.17 -12.12 -6.32
CA GLY A 320 -1.88 -12.67 -6.72
C GLY A 320 -1.77 -14.16 -6.49
#